data_AF-A0A6C2UCY3-F1
#
_entry.id   AF-A0A6C2UCY3-F1
#
_cell.length_a   1.000
_cell.length_b   1.000
_cell.length_c   1.000
_cell.angle_alpha   90.00
_cell.angle_beta   90.00
_cell.angle_gamma   90.00
#
_symmetry.space_group_name_H-M   'P 1'
#
loop_
_entity.id
_entity.type
_entity.pdbx_description
1 polymer ?
#
loop_
_entity_poly.entity_id
_entity_poly.type
_entity_poly.pdbx_seq_one_letter_code
_entity_poly.pdbx_strand_id
1 'polypeptide(L)'
;MKDALDQLIEGSLPYILVGRNYFPDKAILFPGSFNPLHKGHQGLLLAAERVSDREGLLELSVTNVDKPPLGIVEVECRLLQLKGMYLAVLTCAPTFAEKAELFPGVWFAMGFDTAVRLLDPKYHDDVSAMLARFQTLETRFVVAGRLHAGKFQGLESINIPSGFEKLFIPIPESLFREDVSSTELRGEIGS
;
A
#
# COMPACT_ATOMS: atom_id res chain seq x y z
N MET A 1 21.54 -9.43 0.07
CA MET A 1 20.54 -8.39 0.39
C MET A 1 21.20 -7.02 0.51
N LYS A 2 22.22 -6.85 1.37
CA LYS A 2 22.96 -5.59 1.53
C LYS A 2 23.33 -4.89 0.20
N ASP A 3 24.07 -5.55 -0.69
CA ASP A 3 24.51 -4.91 -1.96
C ASP A 3 23.35 -4.48 -2.86
N ALA A 4 22.24 -5.23 -2.86
CA ALA A 4 21.04 -4.86 -3.62
C ALA A 4 20.33 -3.67 -2.97
N LEU A 5 20.27 -3.62 -1.64
CA LEU A 5 19.69 -2.49 -0.90
C LEU A 5 20.51 -1.22 -1.09
N ASP A 6 21.85 -1.32 -1.06
CA ASP A 6 22.74 -0.19 -1.33
C ASP A 6 22.49 0.34 -2.76
N GLN A 7 22.43 -0.55 -3.76
CA GLN A 7 22.08 -0.17 -5.14
C GLN A 7 20.68 0.44 -5.29
N LEU A 8 19.69 -0.02 -4.51
CA LEU A 8 18.34 0.55 -4.49
C LEU A 8 18.35 1.97 -3.89
N ILE A 9 19.10 2.19 -2.81
CA ILE A 9 19.23 3.50 -2.16
C ILE A 9 20.01 4.48 -3.05
N GLU A 10 21.03 3.99 -3.75
CA GLU A 10 21.81 4.77 -4.73
C GLU A 10 21.05 5.04 -6.04
N GLY A 11 19.90 4.40 -6.25
CA GLY A 11 19.07 4.55 -7.45
C GLY A 11 19.54 3.75 -8.67
N SER A 12 20.56 2.88 -8.50
CA SER A 12 21.03 1.97 -9.55
C SER A 12 20.04 0.82 -9.80
N LEU A 13 19.27 0.43 -8.79
CA LEU A 13 18.15 -0.49 -8.91
C LEU A 13 16.83 0.26 -8.66
N PRO A 14 15.82 0.12 -9.55
CA PRO A 14 14.54 0.79 -9.37
C PRO A 14 13.70 0.20 -8.22
N TYR A 15 13.80 -1.12 -8.02
CA TYR A 15 13.13 -1.86 -6.95
C TYR A 15 13.82 -3.22 -6.73
N ILE A 16 13.49 -3.89 -5.62
CA ILE A 16 13.92 -5.27 -5.32
C ILE A 16 12.70 -6.14 -5.11
N LEU A 17 12.60 -7.26 -5.82
CA LEU A 17 11.56 -8.27 -5.58
C LEU A 17 12.03 -9.32 -4.58
N VAL A 18 11.11 -9.70 -3.69
CA VAL A 18 11.33 -10.72 -2.67
C VAL A 18 10.33 -11.86 -2.89
N GLY A 19 10.86 -13.08 -2.99
CA GLY A 19 10.05 -14.29 -3.23
C GLY A 19 9.84 -14.64 -4.71
N ARG A 20 10.32 -13.81 -5.65
CA ARG A 20 10.25 -14.05 -7.11
C ARG A 20 11.25 -13.18 -7.88
N ASN A 21 11.36 -13.44 -9.19
CA ASN A 21 12.35 -12.79 -10.08
C ASN A 21 11.77 -11.79 -11.09
N TYR A 22 10.45 -11.76 -11.29
CA TYR A 22 9.78 -10.89 -12.29
C TYR A 22 8.58 -10.20 -11.66
N PHE A 23 8.28 -8.95 -12.02
CA PHE A 23 7.07 -8.28 -11.53
C PHE A 23 5.84 -8.86 -12.27
N PRO A 24 4.69 -9.10 -11.63
CA PRO A 24 3.51 -9.61 -12.33
C PRO A 24 2.89 -8.59 -13.29
N ASP A 25 2.41 -9.05 -14.45
CA ASP A 25 1.71 -8.20 -15.43
C ASP A 25 0.44 -7.54 -14.85
N LYS A 26 -0.26 -8.27 -13.98
CA LYS A 26 -1.47 -7.81 -13.27
C LYS A 26 -1.24 -7.84 -11.77
N ALA A 27 -0.51 -6.84 -11.27
CA ALA A 27 -0.21 -6.71 -9.85
C ALA A 27 -1.17 -5.76 -9.14
N ILE A 28 -1.40 -6.06 -7.86
CA ILE A 28 -1.92 -5.11 -6.87
C ILE A 28 -0.92 -4.98 -5.73
N LEU A 29 -0.43 -3.77 -5.50
CA LEU A 29 0.50 -3.45 -4.43
C LEU A 29 -0.27 -3.04 -3.18
N PHE A 30 0.17 -3.50 -2.02
CA PHE A 30 -0.27 -2.98 -0.74
C PHE A 30 0.89 -2.28 -0.03
N PRO A 31 1.01 -0.95 -0.17
CA PRO A 31 2.03 -0.17 0.53
C PRO A 31 1.78 -0.15 2.04
N GLY A 32 2.80 -0.45 2.83
CA GLY A 32 2.71 -0.44 4.28
C GLY A 32 4.05 -0.52 4.98
N SER A 33 4.08 -0.09 6.25
CA SER A 33 5.27 -0.22 7.08
C SER A 33 5.46 -1.64 7.63
N PHE A 34 4.36 -2.40 7.76
CA PHE A 34 4.32 -3.79 8.26
C PHE A 34 5.12 -3.99 9.55
N ASN A 35 4.96 -3.06 10.49
CA ASN A 35 5.67 -3.05 11.76
C ASN A 35 4.70 -3.01 12.96
N PRO A 36 4.18 -4.17 13.41
CA PRO A 36 4.32 -5.51 12.81
C PRO A 36 3.24 -5.81 11.74
N LEU A 37 3.48 -6.85 10.94
CA LEU A 37 2.44 -7.46 10.10
C LEU A 37 1.39 -8.14 11.00
N HIS A 38 0.11 -8.04 10.65
CA HIS A 38 -0.99 -8.63 11.43
C HIS A 38 -2.16 -9.07 10.53
N LYS A 39 -3.13 -9.78 11.11
CA LYS A 39 -4.28 -10.38 10.38
C LYS A 39 -5.07 -9.38 9.54
N GLY A 40 -5.25 -8.15 10.04
CA GLY A 40 -5.85 -7.04 9.27
C GLY A 40 -5.18 -6.81 7.92
N HIS A 41 -3.84 -6.67 7.89
CA HIS A 41 -3.09 -6.54 6.63
C HIS A 41 -3.28 -7.73 5.70
N GLN A 42 -3.27 -8.95 6.25
CA GLN A 42 -3.42 -10.20 5.48
C GLN A 42 -4.81 -10.29 4.84
N GLY A 43 -5.85 -10.01 5.62
CA GLY A 43 -7.23 -10.02 5.15
C GLY A 43 -7.49 -8.94 4.11
N LEU A 44 -6.90 -7.75 4.28
CA LEU A 44 -7.03 -6.65 3.32
C LEU A 44 -6.41 -7.04 1.97
N LEU A 45 -5.18 -7.53 1.97
CA LEU A 45 -4.51 -7.95 0.72
C LEU A 45 -5.33 -9.04 0.02
N LEU A 46 -5.73 -10.08 0.74
CA LEU A 46 -6.52 -11.18 0.16
C LEU A 46 -7.87 -10.71 -0.42
N ALA A 47 -8.56 -9.80 0.27
CA ALA A 47 -9.80 -9.24 -0.24
C ALA A 47 -9.56 -8.36 -1.48
N ALA A 48 -8.46 -7.61 -1.49
CA ALA A 48 -8.08 -6.79 -2.64
C ALA A 48 -7.72 -7.64 -3.86
N GLU A 49 -7.00 -8.76 -3.69
CA GLU A 49 -6.73 -9.73 -4.76
C GLU A 49 -8.04 -10.28 -5.34
N ARG A 50 -8.99 -10.70 -4.49
CA ARG A 50 -10.30 -11.21 -4.92
C ARG A 50 -11.12 -10.19 -5.69
N VAL A 51 -11.11 -8.94 -5.26
CA VAL A 51 -11.87 -7.85 -5.91
C VAL A 51 -11.25 -7.46 -7.25
N SER A 52 -9.92 -7.52 -7.34
CA SER A 52 -9.20 -7.03 -8.52
C SER A 52 -8.85 -8.10 -9.56
N ASP A 53 -8.87 -9.38 -9.18
CA ASP A 53 -8.32 -10.49 -9.98
C ASP A 53 -6.86 -10.23 -10.37
N ARG A 54 -6.07 -9.79 -9.39
CA ARG A 54 -4.66 -9.41 -9.52
C ARG A 54 -3.82 -10.09 -8.45
N GLU A 55 -2.54 -10.28 -8.76
CA GLU A 55 -1.59 -10.87 -7.83
C GLU A 55 -1.11 -9.82 -6.80
N GLY A 56 -1.24 -10.14 -5.53
CA GLY A 56 -0.93 -9.26 -4.42
C GLY A 56 0.55 -9.25 -4.04
N LEU A 57 1.11 -8.06 -3.86
CA LEU A 57 2.43 -7.87 -3.31
C LEU A 57 2.39 -6.83 -2.20
N LEU A 58 3.08 -7.11 -1.10
CA LEU A 58 3.34 -6.10 -0.09
C LEU A 58 4.43 -5.15 -0.62
N GLU A 59 4.20 -3.85 -0.51
CA GLU A 59 5.19 -2.84 -0.90
C GLU A 59 5.76 -2.18 0.36
N LEU A 60 7.09 -2.16 0.44
CA LEU A 60 7.83 -1.52 1.52
C LEU A 60 8.79 -0.49 0.92
N SER A 61 8.46 0.79 1.10
CA SER A 61 9.39 1.87 0.79
C SER A 61 10.51 1.94 1.84
N VAL A 62 11.76 1.86 1.38
CA VAL A 62 12.98 1.97 2.17
C VAL A 62 13.22 3.43 2.59
N THR A 63 12.76 4.38 1.77
CA THR A 63 12.79 5.81 2.09
C THR A 63 11.40 6.27 2.53
N ASN A 64 11.35 7.27 3.40
CA ASN A 64 10.11 7.96 3.77
C ASN A 64 10.34 9.46 3.65
N VAL A 65 9.28 10.22 3.38
CA VAL A 65 9.33 11.69 3.44
C VAL A 65 9.79 12.09 4.84
N ASP A 66 10.79 12.98 4.91
CA ASP A 66 11.36 13.56 6.14
C ASP A 66 12.05 12.59 7.12
N LYS A 67 12.36 11.34 6.71
CA LYS A 67 13.09 10.37 7.56
C LYS A 67 14.31 9.79 6.85
N PRO A 68 15.35 9.40 7.60
CA PRO A 68 16.45 8.65 7.02
C PRO A 68 15.95 7.33 6.42
N PRO A 69 16.61 6.80 5.38
CA PRO A 69 16.33 5.47 4.85
C PRO A 69 16.37 4.41 5.95
N LEU A 70 15.52 3.39 5.85
CA LEU A 70 15.53 2.25 6.76
C LEU A 70 16.88 1.54 6.69
N GLY A 71 17.44 1.22 7.86
CA GLY A 71 18.66 0.42 7.93
C GLY A 71 18.42 -1.01 7.46
N ILE A 72 19.48 -1.67 6.94
CA ILE A 72 19.41 -3.06 6.45
C ILE A 72 18.80 -4.02 7.48
N VAL A 73 19.16 -3.89 8.76
CA VAL A 73 18.62 -4.74 9.84
C VAL A 73 17.11 -4.57 9.98
N GLU A 74 16.61 -3.34 9.86
CA GLU A 74 15.17 -3.07 9.98
C GLU A 74 14.41 -3.62 8.77
N VAL A 75 14.95 -3.43 7.55
CA VAL A 75 14.39 -4.00 6.33
C VAL A 75 14.34 -5.53 6.43
N GLU A 76 15.43 -6.17 6.85
CA GLU A 76 15.48 -7.63 7.03
C GLU A 76 14.49 -8.10 8.10
N CYS A 77 14.37 -7.43 9.24
CA CYS A 77 13.37 -7.75 10.27
C CYS A 77 11.93 -7.66 9.74
N ARG A 78 11.60 -6.67 8.92
CA ARG A 78 10.28 -6.55 8.28
C ARG A 78 10.06 -7.66 7.26
N LEU A 79 11.04 -7.93 6.40
CA LEU A 79 10.97 -9.00 5.38
C LEU A 79 10.88 -10.40 5.99
N LEU A 80 11.50 -10.64 7.15
CA LEU A 80 11.39 -11.92 7.87
C LEU A 80 9.95 -12.26 8.24
N GLN A 81 9.11 -11.26 8.55
CA GLN A 81 7.68 -11.46 8.82
C GLN A 81 6.89 -11.88 7.57
N LEU A 82 7.44 -11.64 6.37
CA LEU A 82 6.80 -11.95 5.09
C LEU A 82 7.26 -13.29 4.51
N LYS A 83 8.40 -13.81 4.99
CA LYS A 83 9.12 -14.92 4.37
C LYS A 83 8.25 -16.18 4.26
N GLY A 84 8.06 -16.63 3.01
CA GLY A 84 7.29 -17.84 2.70
C GLY A 84 5.78 -17.68 2.76
N MET A 85 5.27 -16.48 3.09
CA MET A 85 3.84 -16.19 3.15
C MET A 85 3.38 -15.20 2.08
N TYR A 86 4.18 -14.18 1.80
CA TYR A 86 3.81 -13.09 0.88
C TYR A 86 4.95 -12.75 -0.06
N LEU A 87 4.57 -12.31 -1.27
CA LEU A 87 5.47 -11.63 -2.18
C LEU A 87 5.64 -10.18 -1.71
N ALA A 88 6.85 -9.64 -1.86
CA ALA A 88 7.11 -8.26 -1.52
C ALA A 88 7.97 -7.56 -2.56
N VAL A 89 7.83 -6.23 -2.62
CA VAL A 89 8.66 -5.35 -3.40
C VAL A 89 9.19 -4.22 -2.52
N LEU A 90 10.50 -4.00 -2.58
CA LEU A 90 11.16 -2.87 -1.93
C LEU A 90 11.35 -1.76 -2.94
N THR A 91 11.04 -0.53 -2.55
CA THR A 91 11.22 0.66 -3.41
C THR A 91 11.90 1.78 -2.64
N CYS A 92 12.35 2.81 -3.36
CA CYS A 92 12.68 4.12 -2.80
C CYS A 92 11.63 5.18 -3.21
N ALA A 93 10.37 4.75 -3.36
CA ALA A 93 9.25 5.59 -3.80
C ALA A 93 8.34 5.86 -2.60
N PRO A 94 8.47 6.98 -1.87
CA PRO A 94 7.67 7.24 -0.68
C PRO A 94 6.18 7.51 -0.97
N THR A 95 5.82 8.03 -2.13
CA THR A 95 4.43 8.40 -2.48
C THR A 95 3.74 7.34 -3.36
N PHE A 96 2.40 7.39 -3.47
CA PHE A 96 1.68 6.55 -4.43
C PHE A 96 1.98 6.95 -5.88
N ALA A 97 2.20 8.25 -6.14
CA ALA A 97 2.52 8.76 -7.47
C ALA A 97 3.83 8.16 -8.00
N GLU A 98 4.90 8.22 -7.21
CA GLU A 98 6.20 7.63 -7.58
C GLU A 98 6.10 6.11 -7.77
N LYS A 99 5.31 5.41 -6.94
CA LYS A 99 5.08 3.96 -7.11
C LYS A 99 4.35 3.66 -8.41
N ALA A 100 3.35 4.47 -8.79
CA ALA A 100 2.61 4.28 -10.04
C ALA A 100 3.47 4.55 -11.27
N GLU A 101 4.43 5.49 -11.18
CA GLU A 101 5.42 5.71 -12.24
C GLU A 101 6.38 4.53 -12.37
N LEU A 102 6.79 3.96 -11.25
CA LEU A 102 7.68 2.81 -11.19
C LEU A 102 7.03 1.55 -11.77
N PHE A 103 5.71 1.43 -11.60
CA PHE A 103 4.91 0.30 -12.06
C PHE A 103 3.65 0.77 -12.80
N PRO A 104 3.76 1.17 -14.09
CA PRO A 104 2.59 1.55 -14.88
C PRO A 104 1.55 0.41 -14.94
N GLY A 105 0.26 0.73 -14.81
CA GLY A 105 -0.85 -0.24 -14.79
C GLY A 105 -1.06 -0.98 -13.46
N VAL A 106 -0.24 -0.70 -12.46
CA VAL A 106 -0.37 -1.28 -11.12
C VAL A 106 -1.60 -0.74 -10.40
N TRP A 107 -2.25 -1.59 -9.60
CA TRP A 107 -3.30 -1.16 -8.68
C TRP A 107 -2.79 -1.12 -7.26
N PHE A 108 -3.46 -0.38 -6.39
CA PHE A 108 -3.09 -0.27 -4.99
C PHE A 108 -4.22 -0.75 -4.08
N ALA A 109 -3.91 -1.62 -3.14
CA ALA A 109 -4.77 -1.91 -2.00
C ALA A 109 -4.50 -0.90 -0.89
N MET A 110 -5.55 -0.41 -0.22
CA MET A 110 -5.42 0.51 0.90
C MET A 110 -6.64 0.50 1.83
N GLY A 111 -6.44 0.93 3.06
CA GLY A 111 -7.52 1.16 4.02
C GLY A 111 -8.17 2.53 3.88
N PHE A 112 -9.36 2.67 4.47
CA PHE A 112 -10.19 3.88 4.46
C PHE A 112 -9.41 5.15 4.81
N ASP A 113 -8.66 5.15 5.92
CA ASP A 113 -7.88 6.32 6.37
C ASP A 113 -6.79 6.73 5.37
N THR A 114 -6.22 5.78 4.64
CA THR A 114 -5.21 6.08 3.62
C THR A 114 -5.86 6.68 2.38
N ALA A 115 -7.03 6.18 1.97
CA ALA A 115 -7.80 6.77 0.87
C ALA A 115 -8.25 8.20 1.19
N VAL A 116 -8.68 8.47 2.44
CA VAL A 116 -9.01 9.83 2.89
C VAL A 116 -7.79 10.75 2.80
N ARG A 117 -6.62 10.32 3.28
CA ARG A 117 -5.39 11.12 3.18
C ARG A 117 -4.95 11.38 1.74
N LEU A 118 -5.13 10.39 0.85
CA LEU A 118 -4.78 10.54 -0.58
C LEU A 118 -5.60 11.66 -1.25
N LEU A 119 -6.84 11.87 -0.80
CA LEU A 119 -7.75 12.88 -1.34
C LEU A 119 -7.75 14.20 -0.55
N ASP A 120 -6.97 14.28 0.53
CA ASP A 120 -6.93 15.45 1.41
C ASP A 120 -5.91 16.48 0.89
N PRO A 121 -6.34 17.72 0.57
CA PRO A 121 -5.46 18.80 0.11
C PRO A 121 -4.31 19.15 1.07
N LYS A 122 -4.40 18.74 2.34
CA LYS A 122 -3.30 18.88 3.31
C LYS A 122 -2.04 18.09 2.90
N TYR A 123 -2.20 17.00 2.17
CA TYR A 123 -1.11 16.10 1.78
C TYR A 123 -0.70 16.26 0.31
N HIS A 124 -1.54 16.91 -0.51
CA HIS A 124 -1.32 17.07 -1.94
C HIS A 124 -1.78 18.46 -2.39
N ASP A 125 -0.86 19.24 -2.97
CA ASP A 125 -1.14 20.60 -3.43
C ASP A 125 -2.23 20.66 -4.51
N ASP A 126 -2.24 19.68 -5.43
CA ASP A 126 -3.26 19.54 -6.46
C ASP A 126 -3.73 18.07 -6.57
N VAL A 127 -4.77 17.75 -5.80
CA VAL A 127 -5.41 16.42 -5.81
C VAL A 127 -5.92 16.05 -7.20
N SER A 128 -6.48 17.00 -7.97
CA SER A 128 -7.07 16.69 -9.28
C SER A 128 -6.00 16.34 -10.31
N ALA A 129 -4.90 17.09 -10.36
CA ALA A 129 -3.78 16.79 -11.24
C ALA A 129 -3.14 15.43 -10.89
N MET A 130 -3.00 15.14 -9.59
CA MET A 130 -2.51 13.85 -9.12
C MET A 130 -3.43 12.68 -9.55
N LEU A 131 -4.75 12.82 -9.41
CA LEU A 131 -5.69 11.77 -9.82
C LEU A 131 -5.72 11.59 -11.35
N ALA A 132 -5.64 12.67 -12.13
CA ALA A 132 -5.52 12.61 -13.59
C ALA A 132 -4.27 11.84 -14.04
N ARG A 133 -3.18 11.98 -13.28
CA ARG A 133 -1.96 11.22 -13.51
C ARG A 133 -2.16 9.73 -13.27
N PHE A 134 -2.88 9.35 -12.20
CA PHE A 134 -3.22 7.94 -11.97
C PHE A 134 -4.12 7.35 -13.08
N GLN A 135 -5.04 8.14 -13.64
CA GLN A 135 -5.81 7.69 -14.82
C GLN A 135 -4.90 7.41 -16.02
N THR A 136 -3.93 8.30 -16.27
CA THR A 136 -2.96 8.16 -17.38
C THR A 136 -2.07 6.93 -17.20
N LEU A 137 -1.71 6.61 -15.96
CA LEU A 137 -0.91 5.42 -15.60
C LEU A 137 -1.75 4.15 -15.45
N GLU A 138 -3.06 4.20 -15.76
CA GLU A 138 -4.01 3.08 -15.65
C GLU A 138 -4.09 2.46 -14.24
N THR A 139 -3.77 3.25 -13.22
CA THR A 139 -3.79 2.86 -11.81
C THR A 139 -5.20 2.91 -11.25
N ARG A 140 -5.52 2.00 -10.31
CA ARG A 140 -6.72 2.05 -9.49
C ARG A 140 -6.42 1.74 -8.03
N PHE A 141 -7.33 2.13 -7.15
CA PHE A 141 -7.25 2.00 -5.70
C PHE A 141 -8.39 1.12 -5.22
N VAL A 142 -8.05 -0.05 -4.66
CA VAL A 142 -8.99 -0.95 -4.01
C VAL A 142 -9.02 -0.61 -2.52
N VAL A 143 -10.16 -0.11 -2.04
CA VAL A 143 -10.28 0.54 -0.74
C VAL A 143 -11.08 -0.33 0.22
N ALA A 144 -10.44 -0.78 1.29
CA ALA A 144 -11.10 -1.40 2.43
C ALA A 144 -11.80 -0.33 3.30
N GLY A 145 -13.06 -0.58 3.64
CA GLY A 145 -13.75 0.19 4.68
C GLY A 145 -13.23 -0.13 6.08
N ARG A 146 -13.64 0.67 7.05
CA ARG A 146 -13.31 0.49 8.47
C ARG A 146 -14.56 0.46 9.34
N LEU A 147 -14.50 -0.21 10.49
CA LEU A 147 -15.50 -0.03 11.53
C LEU A 147 -15.07 1.12 12.45
N HIS A 148 -15.92 2.13 12.62
CA HIS A 148 -15.67 3.22 13.56
C HIS A 148 -16.93 3.51 14.39
N ALA A 149 -16.80 3.46 15.71
CA ALA A 149 -17.91 3.67 16.65
C ALA A 149 -19.15 2.80 16.33
N GLY A 150 -18.95 1.55 15.94
CA GLY A 150 -20.03 0.61 15.60
C GLY A 150 -20.69 0.83 14.25
N LYS A 151 -20.22 1.80 13.45
CA LYS A 151 -20.69 2.05 12.08
C LYS A 151 -19.59 1.72 11.07
N PHE A 152 -19.93 0.94 10.06
CA PHE A 152 -19.03 0.69 8.94
C PHE A 152 -18.96 1.93 8.04
N GLN A 153 -17.74 2.31 7.68
CA GLN A 153 -17.44 3.40 6.75
C GLN A 153 -16.70 2.81 5.54
N GLY A 154 -17.38 2.67 4.41
CA GLY A 154 -16.80 2.25 3.14
C GLY A 154 -16.50 3.43 2.22
N LEU A 155 -16.12 3.12 0.97
CA LEU A 155 -15.76 4.11 -0.04
C LEU A 155 -16.85 5.16 -0.28
N GLU A 156 -18.12 4.78 -0.12
CA GLU A 156 -19.28 5.66 -0.25
C GLU A 156 -19.30 6.82 0.75
N SER A 157 -18.53 6.72 1.83
CA SER A 157 -18.36 7.77 2.83
C SER A 157 -17.19 8.73 2.51
N ILE A 158 -16.47 8.52 1.41
CA ILE A 158 -15.32 9.33 1.00
C ILE A 158 -15.75 10.30 -0.12
N ASN A 159 -15.41 11.58 0.04
CA ASN A 159 -15.66 12.59 -0.99
C ASN A 159 -14.61 12.46 -2.10
N ILE A 160 -14.94 11.74 -3.17
CA ILE A 160 -14.10 11.63 -4.37
C ILE A 160 -14.44 12.79 -5.33
N PRO A 161 -13.45 13.52 -5.87
CA PRO A 161 -13.72 14.56 -6.86
C PRO A 161 -14.38 14.00 -8.13
N SER A 162 -15.33 14.77 -8.68
CA SER A 162 -16.14 14.35 -9.84
C SER A 162 -15.26 13.95 -11.03
N GLY A 163 -15.56 12.81 -11.66
CA GLY A 163 -14.83 12.28 -12.82
C GLY A 163 -13.70 11.30 -12.46
N PHE A 164 -13.39 11.14 -11.17
CA PHE A 164 -12.34 10.24 -10.68
C PHE A 164 -12.88 9.02 -9.92
N GLU A 165 -14.20 8.84 -9.82
CA GLU A 165 -14.84 7.76 -9.06
C GLU A 165 -14.36 6.37 -9.51
N LYS A 166 -14.13 6.20 -10.82
CA LYS A 166 -13.66 4.94 -11.40
C LYS A 166 -12.23 4.55 -10.99
N LEU A 167 -11.45 5.48 -10.43
CA LEU A 167 -10.14 5.16 -9.86
C LEU A 167 -10.28 4.35 -8.58
N PHE A 168 -11.41 4.43 -7.89
CA PHE A 168 -11.58 3.81 -6.58
C PHE A 168 -12.60 2.68 -6.66
N ILE A 169 -12.22 1.52 -6.11
CA ILE A 169 -13.02 0.31 -6.11
C ILE A 169 -13.23 -0.08 -4.64
N PRO A 170 -14.47 -0.18 -4.15
CA PRO A 170 -14.73 -0.57 -2.77
C PRO A 170 -14.45 -2.06 -2.59
N ILE A 171 -13.85 -2.43 -1.46
CA ILE A 171 -13.95 -3.80 -0.93
C ILE A 171 -15.27 -3.90 -0.15
N PRO A 172 -16.19 -4.79 -0.53
CA PRO A 172 -17.42 -5.03 0.23
C PRO A 172 -17.15 -5.45 1.67
N GLU A 173 -17.97 -4.96 2.62
CA GLU A 173 -17.90 -5.36 4.04
C GLU A 173 -17.98 -6.89 4.22
N SER A 174 -18.76 -7.56 3.36
CA SER A 174 -18.91 -9.02 3.38
C SER A 174 -17.63 -9.79 3.01
N LEU A 175 -16.68 -9.15 2.30
CA LEU A 175 -15.38 -9.72 1.97
C LEU A 175 -14.32 -9.38 3.02
N PHE A 176 -14.37 -8.18 3.58
CA PHE A 176 -13.41 -7.75 4.57
C PHE A 176 -14.00 -6.67 5.49
N ARG A 177 -13.77 -6.88 6.78
CA ARG A 177 -14.04 -5.92 7.83
C ARG A 177 -12.88 -5.98 8.82
N GLU A 178 -12.21 -4.84 9.01
CA GLU A 178 -11.15 -4.71 9.99
C GLU A 178 -11.70 -4.09 11.28
N ASP A 179 -11.64 -4.86 12.37
CA ASP A 179 -12.02 -4.40 13.71
C ASP A 179 -10.80 -3.99 14.57
N VAL A 180 -9.57 -4.12 14.05
CA VAL A 180 -8.31 -3.93 14.82
C VAL A 180 -7.35 -3.01 14.05
N SER A 181 -6.95 -1.89 14.63
CA SER A 181 -5.94 -0.99 14.05
C SER A 181 -4.51 -1.38 14.47
N SER A 182 -3.51 -1.22 13.59
CA SER A 182 -2.10 -1.49 13.92
C SER A 182 -1.55 -0.66 15.09
N THR A 183 -2.24 0.43 15.44
CA THR A 183 -1.86 1.32 16.55
C THR A 183 -2.21 0.70 17.90
N GLU A 184 -3.31 -0.06 17.97
CA GLU A 184 -3.72 -0.77 19.19
C GLU A 184 -2.71 -1.89 19.53
N LEU A 185 -2.21 -2.61 18.51
CA LEU A 185 -1.22 -3.68 18.70
C LEU A 185 0.16 -3.19 19.17
N ARG A 186 0.55 -1.95 18.84
CA ARG A 186 1.82 -1.37 19.34
C ARG A 186 1.74 -1.01 20.83
N GLY A 187 0.55 -0.82 21.38
CA GLY A 187 0.35 -0.57 22.81
C GLY A 187 0.47 -1.83 23.67
N GLU A 188 0.14 -3.01 23.14
CA GLU A 188 0.13 -4.27 23.90
C GLU A 188 1.49 -4.98 23.97
N ILE A 189 2.43 -4.67 23.07
CA ILE A 189 3.77 -5.30 23.05
C ILE A 189 4.77 -4.54 23.97
N GLY A 190 4.33 -3.46 24.61
CA GLY A 190 5.13 -2.63 25.50
C GLY A 190 4.70 -2.67 26.97
N SER A 191 4.56 -3.85 27.57
CA SER A 191 4.38 -4.03 29.03
C SER A 191 5.25 -5.16 29.56
#